data_AF-A0A161LZB5-F1
#
_entry.id   AF-A0A161LZB5-F1
#
_cell.length_a   1.000
_cell.length_b   1.000
_cell.length_c   1.000
_cell.angle_alpha   90.00
_cell.angle_beta   90.00
_cell.angle_gamma   90.00
#
_symmetry.space_group_name_H-M   'P 1'
#
loop_
_entity.id
_entity.type
_entity.pdbx_description
1 polymer ?
#
loop_
_entity_poly.entity_id
_entity_poly.type
_entity_poly.pdbx_seq_one_letter_code
_entity_poly.pdbx_strand_id
1 'polypeptide(L)'
;MIGDPCDQDDQDDPEETASAPRTGSAPERRTEDCVHCGEPLPPEPLDEEGRRRGGRPRFYCRKACADAASRARRARQAADLTEPLAEAGALADRLLPAAGELGALLTRLVERLEAAETGALARIAGAEAEAAQARAEAEAAGQRAEQAERRRREALAAAREDRSAREQAERLADRARAEAEEVRLQAWQEVAAQERSRGQAEAAREAAETGRAAAEAERGELAAELRAVREELRGLRAAHEDRAGRLAEAERALAEAAAECAALREQARGARERAQEFQVRAEAAETARERARAETETARGEASAARTEAERTRRDLDRVREDLHRVRDELGRAGQEAASARAEAERAHSGRLAAETRARELHAALEAAEARGARMDELLAALSSLTPPAPGRPADAAGGP
;
A
#
# COMPACT_ATOMS: atom_id res chain seq x y z
N MET A 1 23.02 -90.23 23.71
CA MET A 1 23.56 -91.38 22.95
C MET A 1 24.52 -92.08 23.90
N ILE A 2 24.08 -93.17 24.52
CA ILE A 2 24.33 -94.57 24.10
C ILE A 2 25.83 -94.92 24.20
N GLY A 3 26.14 -95.85 25.11
CA GLY A 3 27.11 -96.95 24.92
C GLY A 3 28.43 -96.91 25.71
N ASP A 4 28.53 -97.82 26.71
CA ASP A 4 29.59 -98.82 27.05
C ASP A 4 30.97 -98.79 26.32
N PRO A 5 32.06 -99.46 26.81
CA PRO A 5 32.16 -100.61 27.77
C PRO A 5 33.38 -100.58 28.75
N CYS A 6 33.53 -101.61 29.59
CA CYS A 6 34.76 -102.21 30.19
C CYS A 6 34.29 -103.25 31.26
N ASP A 7 34.88 -104.40 31.58
CA ASP A 7 36.07 -105.17 31.18
C ASP A 7 35.92 -106.56 31.85
N GLN A 8 36.46 -107.62 31.25
CA GLN A 8 36.65 -108.94 31.87
C GLN A 8 37.94 -109.56 31.33
N ASP A 9 38.84 -109.97 32.23
CA ASP A 9 39.86 -111.01 32.00
C ASP A 9 40.39 -111.54 33.35
N ASP A 10 40.66 -112.85 33.42
CA ASP A 10 41.58 -113.62 34.30
C ASP A 10 41.17 -115.12 34.30
N GLN A 11 42.00 -116.18 34.41
CA GLN A 11 43.42 -116.51 34.19
C GLN A 11 43.57 -118.05 34.42
N ASP A 12 44.54 -118.68 33.73
CA ASP A 12 45.45 -119.79 34.13
C ASP A 12 45.06 -121.30 34.34
N ASP A 13 46.03 -122.16 33.99
CA ASP A 13 46.19 -123.65 33.93
C ASP A 13 47.64 -123.99 34.46
N PRO A 14 48.22 -125.24 34.56
CA PRO A 14 47.81 -126.62 34.98
C PRO A 14 48.91 -127.42 35.83
N GLU A 15 48.87 -128.78 35.90
CA GLU A 15 49.97 -129.81 36.04
C GLU A 15 50.01 -130.89 37.19
N GLU A 16 50.74 -131.99 36.94
CA GLU A 16 50.50 -133.44 37.22
C GLU A 16 51.75 -134.24 37.75
N THR A 17 51.55 -135.46 38.33
CA THR A 17 52.42 -136.71 38.40
C THR A 17 53.16 -137.19 39.71
N ALA A 18 53.69 -138.46 39.74
CA ALA A 18 53.59 -139.52 40.81
C ALA A 18 54.86 -140.40 41.20
N SER A 19 54.74 -141.27 42.26
CA SER A 19 55.30 -142.67 42.56
C SER A 19 56.71 -143.09 43.15
N ALA A 20 56.75 -143.71 44.38
CA ALA A 20 57.10 -145.13 44.88
C ALA A 20 58.54 -145.88 44.86
N PRO A 21 58.79 -147.06 45.59
CA PRO A 21 59.97 -147.38 46.51
C PRO A 21 60.69 -148.81 46.43
N ARG A 22 61.57 -149.27 47.40
CA ARG A 22 61.96 -150.72 47.74
C ARG A 22 62.98 -151.05 48.91
N THR A 23 63.15 -152.36 49.25
CA THR A 23 63.53 -153.11 50.51
C THR A 23 64.75 -154.11 50.47
N GLY A 24 65.27 -154.67 51.62
CA GLY A 24 65.79 -156.10 51.74
C GLY A 24 67.10 -156.44 52.57
N SER A 25 67.31 -157.70 53.04
CA SER A 25 68.06 -158.18 54.27
C SER A 25 68.89 -159.55 54.21
N ALA A 26 69.65 -159.94 55.29
CA ALA A 26 70.08 -161.31 55.83
C ALA A 26 71.54 -161.92 55.56
N PRO A 27 72.05 -163.10 56.12
CA PRO A 27 72.19 -163.76 57.48
C PRO A 27 73.57 -164.54 57.82
N GLU A 28 73.55 -165.58 58.73
CA GLU A 28 74.55 -166.27 59.66
C GLU A 28 75.37 -167.57 59.24
N ARG A 29 76.43 -168.02 60.02
CA ARG A 29 76.70 -169.39 60.65
C ARG A 29 78.20 -169.83 60.98
N ARG A 30 78.38 -170.90 61.81
CA ARG A 30 79.58 -171.46 62.56
C ARG A 30 80.27 -172.74 61.96
N THR A 31 81.53 -173.06 62.35
CA THR A 31 82.19 -174.43 62.32
C THR A 31 83.46 -174.52 63.21
N GLU A 32 83.81 -175.72 63.72
CA GLU A 32 84.64 -176.02 64.92
C GLU A 32 85.99 -176.76 64.68
N ASP A 33 86.65 -176.60 63.52
CA ASP A 33 88.02 -177.09 63.27
C ASP A 33 89.04 -175.94 63.25
N CYS A 34 90.34 -176.23 63.43
CA CYS A 34 91.34 -175.20 63.17
C CYS A 34 91.37 -174.86 61.67
N VAL A 35 90.86 -173.68 61.32
CA VAL A 35 90.67 -173.20 59.93
C VAL A 35 91.96 -173.15 59.10
N HIS A 36 93.13 -173.16 59.74
CA HIS A 36 94.41 -173.06 59.03
C HIS A 36 95.21 -174.37 58.98
N CYS A 37 95.27 -175.11 60.09
CA CYS A 37 96.13 -176.30 60.23
C CYS A 37 95.34 -177.61 60.10
N GLY A 38 94.01 -177.57 60.23
CA GLY A 38 93.13 -178.75 60.18
C GLY A 38 93.20 -179.66 61.42
N GLU A 39 94.08 -179.40 62.40
CA GLU A 39 94.17 -180.20 63.63
C GLU A 39 93.02 -179.88 64.61
N PRO A 40 92.46 -180.90 65.29
CA PRO A 40 91.38 -180.73 66.24
C PRO A 40 91.82 -179.87 67.43
N LEU A 41 90.94 -178.97 67.86
CA LEU A 41 91.22 -178.05 68.97
C LEU A 41 91.29 -178.83 70.30
N PRO A 42 92.29 -178.55 71.16
CA PRO A 42 92.43 -179.25 72.44
C PRO A 42 91.22 -178.99 73.35
N PRO A 43 90.77 -179.99 74.12
CA PRO A 43 89.53 -179.91 74.92
C PRO A 43 89.59 -178.80 75.97
N GLU A 44 88.50 -178.06 76.10
CA GLU A 44 88.38 -176.92 77.02
C GLU A 44 88.31 -177.39 78.49
N PRO A 45 89.02 -176.72 79.43
CA PRO A 45 88.93 -177.04 80.85
C PRO A 45 87.54 -176.66 81.39
N LEU A 46 86.83 -177.64 81.94
CA LEU A 46 85.56 -177.49 82.65
C LEU A 46 85.85 -177.25 84.15
N ASP A 47 85.02 -176.46 84.82
CA ASP A 47 85.08 -176.29 86.28
C ASP A 47 84.39 -177.45 87.02
N GLU A 48 84.56 -177.52 88.34
CA GLU A 48 84.04 -178.61 89.19
C GLU A 48 82.50 -178.66 89.23
N GLU A 49 81.80 -177.62 88.77
CA GLU A 49 80.34 -177.60 88.57
C GLU A 49 79.90 -177.92 87.13
N GLY A 50 80.80 -178.40 86.27
CA GLY A 50 80.49 -178.85 84.91
C GLY A 50 80.05 -177.71 83.96
N ARG A 51 80.40 -176.45 84.28
CA ARG A 51 80.07 -175.28 83.47
C ARG A 51 81.33 -174.75 82.76
N ARG A 52 81.12 -174.16 81.58
CA ARG A 52 82.21 -173.60 80.78
C ARG A 52 82.65 -172.26 81.38
N ARG A 53 83.88 -172.19 81.90
CA ARG A 53 84.51 -170.91 82.28
C ARG A 53 84.73 -170.06 81.02
N GLY A 54 84.03 -168.93 80.96
CA GLY A 54 83.87 -168.09 79.77
C GLY A 54 85.15 -167.80 78.97
N GLY A 55 85.09 -168.08 77.67
CA GLY A 55 86.09 -167.75 76.67
C GLY A 55 85.54 -167.97 75.25
N ARG A 56 85.81 -167.04 74.33
CA ARG A 56 85.36 -167.07 72.92
C ARG A 56 85.89 -168.33 72.20
N PRO A 57 85.09 -169.02 71.37
CA PRO A 57 85.51 -170.26 70.71
C PRO A 57 86.78 -170.03 69.89
N ARG A 58 87.80 -170.85 70.16
CA ARG A 58 89.10 -170.75 69.50
C ARG A 58 88.98 -171.39 68.12
N PHE A 59 89.09 -170.60 67.05
CA PHE A 59 89.07 -171.12 65.66
C PHE A 59 90.44 -171.63 65.18
N TYR A 60 91.48 -171.55 66.01
CA TYR A 60 92.85 -171.88 65.61
C TYR A 60 93.60 -172.65 66.70
N CYS A 61 94.29 -173.71 66.29
CA CYS A 61 95.07 -174.63 67.14
C CYS A 61 96.18 -173.92 67.94
N ARG A 62 96.70 -172.80 67.42
CA ARG A 62 97.82 -172.00 68.00
C ARG A 62 97.88 -170.62 67.34
N LYS A 63 98.45 -169.62 68.02
CA LYS A 63 98.57 -168.23 67.51
C LYS A 63 99.25 -168.15 66.14
N ALA A 64 100.28 -168.98 65.90
CA ALA A 64 100.96 -169.07 64.61
C ALA A 64 99.99 -169.38 63.44
N CYS A 65 98.96 -170.18 63.69
CA CYS A 65 97.96 -170.56 62.70
C CYS A 65 96.92 -169.45 62.44
N ALA A 66 96.63 -168.60 63.42
CA ALA A 66 95.79 -167.43 63.22
C ALA A 66 96.51 -166.36 62.37
N ASP A 67 97.80 -166.12 62.62
CA ASP A 67 98.59 -165.11 61.91
C ASP A 67 98.87 -165.51 60.45
N ALA A 68 99.15 -166.79 60.18
CA ALA A 68 99.37 -167.29 58.82
C ALA A 68 98.08 -167.27 57.97
N ALA A 69 96.92 -167.62 58.54
CA ALA A 69 95.63 -167.48 57.86
C ALA A 69 95.23 -166.02 57.59
N SER A 70 95.66 -165.07 58.43
CA SER A 70 95.45 -163.64 58.20
C SER A 70 96.28 -163.12 57.03
N ARG A 71 97.54 -163.56 56.90
CA ARG A 71 98.40 -163.17 55.77
C ARG A 71 97.92 -163.75 54.45
N ALA A 72 97.52 -165.02 54.42
CA ALA A 72 96.99 -165.67 53.21
C ALA A 72 95.69 -165.03 52.69
N ARG A 73 94.78 -164.64 53.60
CA ARG A 73 93.56 -163.90 53.21
C ARG A 73 93.84 -162.52 52.64
N ARG A 74 94.77 -161.75 53.24
CA ARG A 74 95.14 -160.43 52.75
C ARG A 74 95.84 -160.47 51.38
N ALA A 75 96.65 -161.49 51.11
CA ALA A 75 97.29 -161.65 49.80
C ALA A 75 96.29 -161.98 48.68
N ARG A 76 95.29 -162.84 48.93
CA ARG A 76 94.24 -163.17 47.94
C ARG A 76 93.31 -162.00 47.67
N GLN A 77 92.88 -161.28 48.71
CA GLN A 77 92.03 -160.09 48.54
C GLN A 77 92.73 -158.95 47.79
N ALA A 78 94.06 -158.84 47.85
CA ALA A 78 94.79 -157.86 47.07
C ALA A 78 94.91 -158.27 45.59
N ALA A 79 95.10 -159.55 45.29
CA ALA A 79 95.23 -160.04 43.91
C ALA A 79 93.92 -159.96 43.12
N ASP A 80 92.79 -160.34 43.74
CA ASP A 80 91.46 -160.37 43.11
C ASP A 80 90.90 -158.97 42.76
N LEU A 81 91.51 -157.88 43.25
CA LEU A 81 91.07 -156.50 42.98
C LEU A 81 91.89 -155.80 41.90
N THR A 82 93.09 -156.29 41.57
CA THR A 82 94.01 -155.57 40.67
C THR A 82 93.61 -155.65 39.21
N GLU A 83 93.12 -156.81 38.77
CA GLU A 83 92.71 -157.08 37.38
C GLU A 83 91.40 -156.37 36.98
N PRO A 84 90.30 -156.43 37.77
CA PRO A 84 89.08 -155.70 37.43
C PRO A 84 89.25 -154.17 37.48
N LEU A 85 90.19 -153.64 38.29
CA LEU A 85 90.50 -152.21 38.30
C LEU A 85 91.30 -151.76 37.06
N ALA A 86 92.15 -152.64 36.51
CA ALA A 86 92.87 -152.35 35.27
C ALA A 86 91.94 -152.37 34.05
N GLU A 87 90.98 -153.31 34.00
CA GLU A 87 89.95 -153.34 32.94
C GLU A 87 88.99 -152.16 33.04
N ALA A 88 88.57 -151.77 34.25
CA ALA A 88 87.77 -150.56 34.47
C ALA A 88 88.54 -149.29 34.05
N GLY A 89 89.86 -149.23 34.28
CA GLY A 89 90.73 -148.16 33.79
C GLY A 89 90.80 -148.12 32.26
N ALA A 90 91.00 -149.25 31.60
CA ALA A 90 91.06 -149.31 30.13
C ALA A 90 89.72 -149.02 29.43
N LEU A 91 88.59 -149.29 30.11
CA LEU A 91 87.26 -148.91 29.65
C LEU A 91 87.00 -147.41 29.86
N ALA A 92 87.42 -146.86 30.99
CA ALA A 92 87.37 -145.43 31.27
C ALA A 92 88.22 -144.64 30.27
N ASP A 93 89.43 -145.11 29.93
CA ASP A 93 90.32 -144.47 28.95
C ASP A 93 89.72 -144.46 27.53
N ARG A 94 88.82 -145.39 27.20
CA ARG A 94 88.09 -145.41 25.91
C ARG A 94 86.79 -144.60 25.94
N LEU A 95 86.09 -144.58 27.07
CA LEU A 95 84.82 -143.87 27.21
C LEU A 95 84.99 -142.38 27.49
N LEU A 96 86.05 -141.97 28.20
CA LEU A 96 86.31 -140.57 28.53
C LEU A 96 86.50 -139.68 27.28
N PRO A 97 87.24 -140.11 26.22
CA PRO A 97 87.34 -139.34 24.98
C PRO A 97 85.99 -139.23 24.25
N ALA A 98 85.22 -140.33 24.15
CA ALA A 98 83.91 -140.32 23.51
C ALA A 98 82.87 -139.48 24.29
N ALA A 99 82.92 -139.50 25.62
CA ALA A 99 82.13 -138.63 26.49
C ALA A 99 82.56 -137.16 26.36
N GLY A 100 83.86 -136.90 26.17
CA GLY A 100 84.40 -135.58 25.87
C GLY A 100 83.93 -135.04 24.51
N GLU A 101 83.90 -135.88 23.47
CA GLU A 101 83.35 -135.55 22.15
C GLU A 101 81.85 -135.30 22.20
N LEU A 102 81.10 -136.14 22.91
CA LEU A 102 79.66 -135.95 23.11
C LEU A 102 79.38 -134.67 23.91
N GLY A 103 80.17 -134.40 24.95
CA GLY A 103 80.10 -133.17 25.73
C GLY A 103 80.43 -131.94 24.88
N ALA A 104 81.42 -132.03 23.99
CA ALA A 104 81.73 -130.96 23.03
C ALA A 104 80.62 -130.75 22.00
N LEU A 105 79.97 -131.80 21.51
CA LEU A 105 78.82 -131.71 20.61
C LEU A 105 77.59 -131.12 21.31
N LEU A 106 77.32 -131.51 22.56
CA LEU A 106 76.25 -130.93 23.38
C LEU A 106 76.53 -129.46 23.69
N THR A 107 77.77 -129.11 24.02
CA THR A 107 78.18 -127.71 24.23
C THR A 107 77.95 -126.89 22.96
N ARG A 108 78.39 -127.39 21.80
CA ARG A 108 78.12 -126.74 20.50
C ARG A 108 76.63 -126.64 20.18
N LEU A 109 75.82 -127.64 20.55
CA LEU A 109 74.38 -127.61 20.35
C LEU A 109 73.74 -126.54 21.24
N VAL A 110 74.12 -126.49 22.51
CA VAL A 110 73.66 -125.46 23.46
C VAL A 110 74.08 -124.07 22.97
N GLU A 111 75.34 -123.86 22.59
CA GLU A 111 75.81 -122.60 22.01
C GLU A 111 75.01 -122.20 20.75
N ARG A 112 74.67 -123.16 19.88
CA ARG A 112 73.84 -122.89 18.69
C ARG A 112 72.39 -122.58 19.04
N LEU A 113 71.83 -123.21 20.07
CA LEU A 113 70.49 -122.93 20.56
C LEU A 113 70.45 -121.56 21.24
N GLU A 114 71.41 -121.24 22.10
CA GLU A 114 71.57 -119.93 22.72
C GLU A 114 71.77 -118.83 21.66
N ALA A 115 72.57 -119.07 20.62
CA ALA A 115 72.72 -118.15 19.51
C ALA A 115 71.42 -117.98 18.69
N ALA A 116 70.65 -119.06 18.52
CA ALA A 116 69.37 -119.02 17.82
C ALA A 116 68.29 -118.30 18.65
N GLU A 117 68.25 -118.54 19.96
CA GLU A 117 67.37 -117.87 20.92
C GLU A 117 67.73 -116.37 20.99
N THR A 118 69.00 -116.04 21.21
CA THR A 118 69.49 -114.65 21.20
C THR A 118 69.17 -113.95 19.89
N GLY A 119 69.36 -114.63 18.75
CA GLY A 119 69.01 -114.10 17.44
C GLY A 119 67.49 -113.95 17.22
N ALA A 120 66.67 -114.84 17.76
CA ALA A 120 65.22 -114.75 17.71
C ALA A 120 64.69 -113.60 18.59
N LEU A 121 65.18 -113.50 19.83
CA LEU A 121 64.87 -112.40 20.74
C LEU A 121 65.32 -111.05 20.16
N ALA A 122 66.50 -110.98 19.54
CA ALA A 122 66.96 -109.76 18.87
C ALA A 122 66.06 -109.36 17.69
N ARG A 123 65.53 -110.32 16.92
CA ARG A 123 64.56 -110.04 15.84
C ARG A 123 63.21 -109.59 16.38
N ILE A 124 62.73 -110.21 17.46
CA ILE A 124 61.48 -109.80 18.11
C ILE A 124 61.63 -108.39 18.67
N ALA A 125 62.69 -108.12 19.43
CA ALA A 125 62.99 -106.79 19.96
C ALA A 125 63.15 -105.74 18.84
N GLY A 126 63.79 -106.11 17.73
CA GLY A 126 63.88 -105.26 16.54
C GLY A 126 62.51 -104.96 15.92
N ALA A 127 61.68 -105.99 15.72
CA ALA A 127 60.33 -105.83 15.18
C ALA A 127 59.40 -105.03 16.13
N GLU A 128 59.53 -105.22 17.44
CA GLU A 128 58.81 -104.44 18.45
C GLU A 128 59.26 -102.97 18.45
N ALA A 129 60.56 -102.71 18.33
CA ALA A 129 61.09 -101.35 18.21
C ALA A 129 60.61 -100.67 16.91
N GLU A 130 60.63 -101.37 15.77
CA GLU A 130 60.09 -100.87 14.50
C GLU A 130 58.57 -100.60 14.59
N ALA A 131 57.81 -101.50 15.22
CA ALA A 131 56.37 -101.32 15.42
C ALA A 131 56.07 -100.14 16.36
N ALA A 132 56.84 -99.98 17.43
CA ALA A 132 56.71 -98.84 18.34
C ALA A 132 57.05 -97.52 17.62
N GLN A 133 58.11 -97.50 16.81
CA GLN A 133 58.45 -96.35 15.98
C GLN A 133 57.34 -96.04 14.97
N ALA A 134 56.81 -97.03 14.27
CA ALA A 134 55.71 -96.84 13.31
C ALA A 134 54.45 -96.30 13.99
N ARG A 135 54.12 -96.76 15.21
CA ARG A 135 53.01 -96.22 16.01
C ARG A 135 53.26 -94.76 16.41
N ALA A 136 54.45 -94.44 16.90
CA ALA A 136 54.81 -93.07 17.25
C ALA A 136 54.76 -92.13 16.03
N GLU A 137 55.23 -92.59 14.87
CA GLU A 137 55.15 -91.83 13.61
C GLU A 137 53.70 -91.62 13.14
N ALA A 138 52.85 -92.65 13.27
CA ALA A 138 51.42 -92.56 12.95
C ALA A 138 50.68 -91.60 13.89
N GLU A 139 50.96 -91.65 15.19
CA GLU A 139 50.41 -90.71 16.18
C GLU A 139 50.87 -89.27 15.89
N ALA A 140 52.15 -89.06 15.59
CA ALA A 140 52.67 -87.74 15.21
C ALA A 140 52.04 -87.24 13.90
N ALA A 141 51.80 -88.12 12.92
CA ALA A 141 51.10 -87.77 11.69
C ALA A 141 49.64 -87.40 11.96
N GLY A 142 48.94 -88.14 12.84
CA GLY A 142 47.59 -87.84 13.30
C GLY A 142 47.50 -86.47 13.97
N GLN A 143 48.40 -86.17 14.91
CA GLN A 143 48.46 -84.87 15.59
C GLN A 143 48.71 -83.72 14.61
N ARG A 144 49.60 -83.90 13.62
CA ARG A 144 49.83 -82.90 12.56
C ARG A 144 48.60 -82.69 11.69
N ALA A 145 47.88 -83.76 11.32
CA ALA A 145 46.66 -83.68 10.54
C ALA A 145 45.54 -82.94 11.30
N GLU A 146 45.35 -83.26 12.57
CA GLU A 146 44.39 -82.57 13.43
C GLU A 146 44.73 -81.08 13.62
N GLN A 147 46.01 -80.76 13.81
CA GLN A 147 46.45 -79.36 13.92
C GLN A 147 46.20 -78.60 12.61
N ALA A 148 46.47 -79.22 11.46
CA ALA A 148 46.19 -78.64 10.16
C ALA A 148 44.69 -78.40 9.94
N GLU A 149 43.84 -79.34 10.35
CA GLU A 149 42.39 -79.19 10.27
C GLU A 149 41.86 -78.12 11.24
N ARG A 150 42.41 -78.01 12.45
CA ARG A 150 42.10 -76.89 13.38
C ARG A 150 42.44 -75.54 12.76
N ARG A 151 43.67 -75.39 12.24
CA ARG A 151 44.10 -74.16 11.54
C ARG A 151 43.22 -73.84 10.33
N ARG A 152 42.81 -74.85 9.57
CA ARG A 152 41.89 -74.68 8.44
C ARG A 152 40.52 -74.17 8.91
N ARG A 153 39.96 -74.74 9.97
CA ARG A 153 38.68 -74.30 10.55
C ARG A 153 38.74 -72.87 11.08
N GLU A 154 39.81 -72.53 11.80
CA GLU A 154 40.07 -71.18 12.30
C GLU A 154 40.20 -70.18 11.15
N ALA A 155 40.96 -70.50 10.10
CA ALA A 155 41.11 -69.64 8.92
C ALA A 155 39.78 -69.43 8.18
N LEU A 156 38.94 -70.48 8.07
CA LEU A 156 37.62 -70.37 7.46
C LEU A 156 36.65 -69.55 8.32
N ALA A 157 36.73 -69.65 9.65
CA ALA A 157 35.95 -68.83 10.58
C ALA A 157 36.36 -67.35 10.47
N ALA A 158 37.66 -67.06 10.55
CA ALA A 158 38.20 -65.71 10.38
C ALA A 158 37.80 -65.10 9.02
N ALA A 159 37.87 -65.88 7.93
CA ALA A 159 37.44 -65.41 6.61
C ALA A 159 35.92 -65.13 6.52
N ARG A 160 35.09 -65.82 7.30
CA ARG A 160 33.64 -65.52 7.39
C ARG A 160 33.39 -64.25 8.19
N GLU A 161 34.08 -64.09 9.31
CA GLU A 161 34.02 -62.89 10.14
C GLU A 161 34.45 -61.65 9.34
N ASP A 162 35.59 -61.72 8.63
CA ASP A 162 36.08 -60.66 7.75
C ASP A 162 35.08 -60.27 6.67
N ARG A 163 34.44 -61.25 6.02
CA ARG A 163 33.38 -60.96 5.03
C ARG A 163 32.19 -60.27 5.67
N SER A 164 31.72 -60.77 6.81
CA SER A 164 30.59 -60.16 7.52
C SER A 164 30.91 -58.75 8.00
N ALA A 165 32.14 -58.49 8.44
CA ALA A 165 32.61 -57.18 8.85
C ALA A 165 32.68 -56.22 7.66
N ARG A 166 33.19 -56.67 6.51
CA ARG A 166 33.20 -55.88 5.26
C ARG A 166 31.78 -55.53 4.79
N GLU A 167 30.87 -56.50 4.77
CA GLU A 167 29.46 -56.26 4.42
C GLU A 167 28.78 -55.30 5.40
N GLN A 168 29.07 -55.38 6.70
CA GLN A 168 28.56 -54.41 7.68
C GLN A 168 29.13 -53.02 7.45
N ALA A 169 30.43 -52.90 7.19
CA ALA A 169 31.09 -51.63 6.88
C ALA A 169 30.53 -51.00 5.60
N GLU A 170 30.30 -51.80 4.55
CA GLU A 170 29.68 -51.36 3.29
C GLU A 170 28.25 -50.88 3.53
N ARG A 171 27.42 -51.63 4.26
CA ARG A 171 26.06 -51.19 4.65
C ARG A 171 26.06 -49.88 5.43
N LEU A 172 27.00 -49.68 6.35
CA LEU A 172 27.14 -48.43 7.09
C LEU A 172 27.60 -47.29 6.19
N ALA A 173 28.52 -47.55 5.26
CA ALA A 173 28.97 -46.56 4.29
C ALA A 173 27.84 -46.14 3.33
N ASP A 174 27.03 -47.08 2.86
CA ASP A 174 25.89 -46.79 2.00
C ASP A 174 24.79 -46.02 2.72
N ARG A 175 24.51 -46.36 3.99
CA ARG A 175 23.59 -45.57 4.84
C ARG A 175 24.10 -44.14 5.03
N ALA A 176 25.39 -43.98 5.36
CA ALA A 176 25.98 -42.65 5.52
C ALA A 176 25.94 -41.83 4.21
N ARG A 177 26.11 -42.47 3.05
CA ARG A 177 25.95 -41.81 1.75
C ARG A 177 24.50 -41.39 1.49
N ALA A 178 23.54 -42.27 1.76
CA ALA A 178 22.12 -41.97 1.60
C ALA A 178 21.69 -40.81 2.53
N GLU A 179 22.07 -40.85 3.81
CA GLU A 179 21.82 -39.78 4.78
C GLU A 179 22.46 -38.45 4.32
N ALA A 180 23.69 -38.48 3.80
CA ALA A 180 24.35 -37.28 3.27
C ALA A 180 23.64 -36.71 2.03
N GLU A 181 23.13 -37.56 1.15
CA GLU A 181 22.33 -37.14 -0.01
C GLU A 181 20.98 -36.54 0.40
N GLU A 182 20.30 -37.14 1.39
CA GLU A 182 19.06 -36.62 1.97
C GLU A 182 19.28 -35.24 2.59
N VAL A 183 20.31 -35.08 3.43
CA VAL A 183 20.67 -33.79 4.04
C VAL A 183 21.01 -32.76 2.97
N ARG A 184 21.75 -33.16 1.91
CA ARG A 184 22.03 -32.28 0.78
C ARG A 184 20.74 -31.83 0.09
N LEU A 185 19.83 -32.74 -0.22
CA LEU A 185 18.54 -32.42 -0.84
C LEU A 185 17.68 -31.50 0.04
N GLN A 186 17.63 -31.76 1.35
CA GLN A 186 16.94 -30.89 2.31
C GLN A 186 17.53 -29.48 2.32
N ALA A 187 18.86 -29.35 2.39
CA ALA A 187 19.53 -28.05 2.34
C ALA A 187 19.23 -27.29 1.03
N TRP A 188 19.22 -27.98 -0.12
CA TRP A 188 18.80 -27.37 -1.40
C TRP A 188 17.34 -26.91 -1.38
N GLN A 189 16.44 -27.69 -0.79
CA GLN A 189 15.02 -27.33 -0.67
C GLN A 189 14.83 -26.11 0.25
N GLU A 190 15.54 -26.05 1.36
CA GLU A 190 15.55 -24.90 2.27
C GLU A 190 16.08 -23.63 1.60
N VAL A 191 17.21 -23.72 0.90
CA VAL A 191 17.76 -22.60 0.12
C VAL A 191 16.76 -22.15 -0.94
N ALA A 192 16.17 -23.09 -1.69
CA ALA A 192 15.16 -22.75 -2.69
C ALA A 192 13.90 -22.11 -2.06
N ALA A 193 13.49 -22.53 -0.86
CA ALA A 193 12.38 -21.92 -0.13
C ALA A 193 12.72 -20.51 0.35
N GLN A 194 13.94 -20.29 0.86
CA GLN A 194 14.43 -18.97 1.25
C GLN A 194 14.52 -18.02 0.06
N GLU A 195 15.04 -18.47 -1.08
CA GLU A 195 15.10 -17.66 -2.32
C GLU A 195 13.70 -17.32 -2.83
N ARG A 196 12.74 -18.26 -2.80
CA ARG A 196 11.33 -17.96 -3.13
C ARG A 196 10.73 -16.93 -2.17
N SER A 197 10.97 -17.08 -0.87
CA SER A 197 10.47 -16.13 0.15
C SER A 197 11.11 -14.76 -0.02
N ARG A 198 12.41 -14.69 -0.32
CA ARG A 198 13.14 -13.46 -0.62
C ARG A 198 12.58 -12.79 -1.87
N GLY A 199 12.38 -13.54 -2.95
CA GLY A 199 11.77 -13.03 -4.18
C GLY A 199 10.35 -12.49 -3.96
N GLN A 200 9.53 -13.18 -3.14
CA GLN A 200 8.21 -12.68 -2.76
C GLN A 200 8.28 -11.39 -1.93
N ALA A 201 9.25 -11.29 -1.00
CA ALA A 201 9.45 -10.09 -0.19
C ALA A 201 9.96 -8.91 -1.03
N GLU A 202 10.86 -9.14 -1.98
CA GLU A 202 11.35 -8.13 -2.92
C GLU A 202 10.22 -7.65 -3.84
N ALA A 203 9.43 -8.56 -4.43
CA ALA A 203 8.26 -8.21 -5.24
C ALA A 203 7.20 -7.42 -4.45
N ALA A 204 6.96 -7.77 -3.18
CA ALA A 204 6.04 -7.04 -2.33
C ALA A 204 6.54 -5.62 -2.00
N ARG A 205 7.86 -5.43 -1.85
CA ARG A 205 8.47 -4.11 -1.67
C ARG A 205 8.32 -3.26 -2.92
N GLU A 206 8.62 -3.80 -4.10
CA GLU A 206 8.47 -3.10 -5.38
C GLU A 206 7.00 -2.71 -5.64
N ALA A 207 6.06 -3.62 -5.34
CA ALA A 207 4.62 -3.32 -5.41
C ALA A 207 4.20 -2.20 -4.44
N ALA A 208 4.78 -2.15 -3.24
CA ALA A 208 4.52 -1.08 -2.28
C ALA A 208 5.11 0.27 -2.71
N GLU A 209 6.31 0.27 -3.30
CA GLU A 209 6.96 1.47 -3.81
C GLU A 209 6.22 2.05 -5.02
N THR A 210 5.86 1.20 -5.98
CA THR A 210 5.03 1.59 -7.14
C THR A 210 3.66 2.10 -6.69
N GLY A 211 3.02 1.45 -5.72
CA GLY A 211 1.76 1.93 -5.14
C GLY A 211 1.88 3.28 -4.44
N ARG A 212 2.97 3.56 -3.73
CA ARG A 212 3.24 4.87 -3.12
C ARG A 212 3.46 5.95 -4.17
N ALA A 213 4.23 5.66 -5.22
CA ALA A 213 4.48 6.59 -6.32
C ALA A 213 3.17 6.95 -7.06
N ALA A 214 2.31 5.97 -7.31
CA ALA A 214 0.99 6.20 -7.89
C ALA A 214 0.10 7.07 -6.99
N ALA A 215 0.04 6.77 -5.68
CA ALA A 215 -0.73 7.57 -4.74
C ALA A 215 -0.19 9.02 -4.60
N GLU A 216 1.12 9.22 -4.70
CA GLU A 216 1.73 10.55 -4.70
C GLU A 216 1.39 11.33 -5.99
N ALA A 217 1.41 10.66 -7.15
CA ALA A 217 0.99 11.24 -8.42
C ALA A 217 -0.49 11.67 -8.38
N GLU A 218 -1.40 10.80 -7.93
CA GLU A 218 -2.82 11.13 -7.77
C GLU A 218 -3.04 12.31 -6.82
N ARG A 219 -2.31 12.36 -5.69
CA ARG A 219 -2.34 13.51 -4.77
C ARG A 219 -1.83 14.78 -5.43
N GLY A 220 -0.80 14.68 -6.27
CA GLY A 220 -0.25 15.78 -7.04
C GLY A 220 -1.27 16.35 -8.04
N GLU A 221 -1.97 15.48 -8.75
CA GLU A 221 -3.04 15.82 -9.69
C GLU A 221 -4.21 16.49 -8.96
N LEU A 222 -4.73 15.89 -7.89
CA LEU A 222 -5.81 16.47 -7.07
C LEU A 222 -5.41 17.83 -6.48
N ALA A 223 -4.14 17.99 -6.07
CA ALA A 223 -3.64 19.28 -5.59
C ALA A 223 -3.56 20.32 -6.71
N ALA A 224 -3.25 19.91 -7.94
CA ALA A 224 -3.27 20.79 -9.12
C ALA A 224 -4.70 21.20 -9.50
N GLU A 225 -5.64 20.25 -9.52
CA GLU A 225 -7.07 20.53 -9.74
C GLU A 225 -7.62 21.50 -8.68
N LEU A 226 -7.30 21.26 -7.40
CA LEU A 226 -7.73 22.15 -6.32
C LEU A 226 -7.16 23.57 -6.46
N ARG A 227 -5.91 23.70 -6.95
CA ARG A 227 -5.33 25.02 -7.26
C ARG A 227 -6.07 25.69 -8.43
N ALA A 228 -6.34 24.95 -9.51
CA ALA A 228 -7.07 25.46 -10.67
C ALA A 228 -8.48 25.95 -10.28
N VAL A 229 -9.25 25.15 -9.53
CA VAL A 229 -10.58 25.53 -9.04
C VAL A 229 -10.53 26.76 -8.13
N ARG A 230 -9.49 26.88 -7.29
CA ARG A 230 -9.31 28.07 -6.44
C ARG A 230 -9.01 29.32 -7.27
N GLU A 231 -8.21 29.20 -8.32
CA GLU A 231 -7.92 30.30 -9.25
C GLU A 231 -9.17 30.70 -10.04
N GLU A 232 -9.93 29.74 -10.55
CA GLU A 232 -11.21 29.98 -11.22
C GLU A 232 -12.21 30.68 -10.29
N LEU A 233 -12.32 30.23 -9.04
CA LEU A 233 -13.18 30.86 -8.04
C LEU A 233 -12.75 32.31 -7.73
N ARG A 234 -11.44 32.58 -7.64
CA ARG A 234 -10.93 33.95 -7.49
C ARG A 234 -11.27 34.80 -8.71
N GLY A 235 -11.12 34.26 -9.92
CA GLY A 235 -11.49 34.92 -11.17
C GLY A 235 -12.98 35.26 -11.24
N LEU A 236 -13.85 34.31 -10.88
CA LEU A 236 -15.30 34.51 -10.82
C LEU A 236 -15.70 35.55 -9.78
N ARG A 237 -15.05 35.58 -8.61
CA ARG A 237 -15.28 36.60 -7.58
C ARG A 237 -14.88 37.98 -8.06
N ALA A 238 -13.69 38.12 -8.65
CA ALA A 238 -13.24 39.39 -9.23
C ALA A 238 -14.18 39.88 -10.35
N ALA A 239 -14.65 38.98 -11.22
CA ALA A 239 -15.62 39.31 -12.27
C ALA A 239 -16.99 39.70 -11.69
N HIS A 240 -17.42 39.09 -10.59
CA HIS A 240 -18.63 39.48 -9.89
C HIS A 240 -18.50 40.86 -9.24
N GLU A 241 -17.39 41.14 -8.56
CA GLU A 241 -17.09 42.46 -7.97
C GLU A 241 -17.05 43.55 -9.03
N ASP A 242 -16.40 43.30 -10.17
CA ASP A 242 -16.38 44.22 -11.33
C ASP A 242 -17.78 44.50 -11.87
N ARG A 243 -18.60 43.45 -12.06
CA ARG A 243 -20.00 43.62 -12.51
C ARG A 243 -20.84 44.39 -11.50
N ALA A 244 -20.66 44.14 -10.20
CA ALA A 244 -21.34 44.88 -9.16
C ALA A 244 -20.92 46.36 -9.15
N GLY A 245 -19.63 46.64 -9.37
CA GLY A 245 -19.11 48.01 -9.54
C GLY A 245 -19.74 48.71 -10.74
N ARG A 246 -19.77 48.06 -11.91
CA ARG A 246 -20.41 48.58 -13.13
C ARG A 246 -21.91 48.82 -12.95
N LEU A 247 -22.61 47.96 -12.22
CA LEU A 247 -24.03 48.15 -11.91
C LEU A 247 -24.22 49.39 -11.02
N ALA A 248 -23.41 49.56 -9.96
CA ALA A 248 -23.48 50.73 -9.08
C ALA A 248 -23.11 52.04 -9.80
N GLU A 249 -22.20 52.00 -10.78
CA GLU A 249 -21.93 53.14 -11.68
C GLU A 249 -23.11 53.44 -12.58
N ALA A 250 -23.71 52.43 -13.20
CA ALA A 250 -24.89 52.60 -14.05
C ALA A 250 -26.10 53.15 -13.27
N GLU A 251 -26.33 52.68 -12.03
CA GLU A 251 -27.37 53.19 -11.14
C GLU A 251 -27.14 54.67 -10.78
N ARG A 252 -25.88 55.05 -10.50
CA ARG A 252 -25.52 56.47 -10.26
C ARG A 252 -25.76 57.33 -11.50
N ALA A 253 -25.29 56.89 -12.67
CA ALA A 253 -25.51 57.61 -13.93
C ALA A 253 -27.01 57.74 -14.26
N LEU A 254 -27.80 56.71 -13.98
CA LEU A 254 -29.26 56.76 -14.13
C LEU A 254 -29.90 57.77 -13.17
N ALA A 255 -29.46 57.82 -11.92
CA ALA A 255 -29.94 58.78 -10.93
C ALA A 255 -29.58 60.23 -11.33
N GLU A 256 -28.36 60.46 -11.82
CA GLU A 256 -27.91 61.75 -12.35
C GLU A 256 -28.74 62.18 -13.56
N ALA A 257 -28.91 61.30 -14.56
CA ALA A 257 -29.74 61.57 -15.73
C ALA A 257 -31.21 61.84 -15.36
N ALA A 258 -31.75 61.14 -14.36
CA ALA A 258 -33.09 61.38 -13.84
C ALA A 258 -33.19 62.77 -13.17
N ALA A 259 -32.18 63.18 -12.41
CA ALA A 259 -32.10 64.50 -11.80
C ALA A 259 -31.99 65.62 -12.87
N GLU A 260 -31.18 65.43 -13.90
CA GLU A 260 -31.08 66.34 -15.05
C GLU A 260 -32.41 66.46 -15.79
N CYS A 261 -33.10 65.34 -16.05
CA CYS A 261 -34.41 65.35 -16.67
C CYS A 261 -35.45 66.10 -15.81
N ALA A 262 -35.40 65.94 -14.48
CA ALA A 262 -36.26 66.70 -13.57
C ALA A 262 -35.96 68.21 -13.64
N ALA A 263 -34.67 68.59 -13.63
CA ALA A 263 -34.25 69.98 -13.76
C ALA A 263 -34.68 70.61 -15.10
N LEU A 264 -34.52 69.88 -16.22
CA LEU A 264 -34.95 70.33 -17.55
C LEU A 264 -36.48 70.48 -17.63
N ARG A 265 -37.25 69.60 -16.97
CA ARG A 265 -38.71 69.73 -16.88
C ARG A 265 -39.13 70.99 -16.12
N GLU A 266 -38.49 71.29 -15.00
CA GLU A 266 -38.75 72.52 -14.24
C GLU A 266 -38.34 73.77 -15.03
N GLN A 267 -37.20 73.74 -15.73
CA GLN A 267 -36.81 74.83 -16.63
C GLN A 267 -37.82 75.04 -17.76
N ALA A 268 -38.30 73.96 -18.37
CA ALA A 268 -39.33 74.02 -19.42
C ALA A 268 -40.65 74.55 -18.88
N ARG A 269 -41.04 74.16 -17.65
CA ARG A 269 -42.22 74.71 -16.96
C ARG A 269 -42.07 76.21 -16.73
N GLY A 270 -40.97 76.66 -16.13
CA GLY A 270 -40.70 78.08 -15.92
C GLY A 270 -40.61 78.88 -17.23
N ALA A 271 -40.09 78.28 -18.31
CA ALA A 271 -40.10 78.92 -19.63
C ALA A 271 -41.51 79.06 -20.20
N ARG A 272 -42.39 78.06 -20.02
CA ARG A 272 -43.81 78.14 -20.41
C ARG A 272 -44.56 79.20 -19.61
N GLU A 273 -44.33 79.28 -18.30
CA GLU A 273 -44.92 80.31 -17.44
C GLU A 273 -44.49 81.71 -17.89
N ARG A 274 -43.20 81.94 -18.15
CA ARG A 274 -42.72 83.20 -18.74
C ARG A 274 -43.32 83.49 -20.11
N ALA A 275 -43.46 82.48 -20.98
CA ALA A 275 -44.10 82.66 -22.28
C ALA A 275 -45.57 83.05 -22.15
N GLN A 276 -46.31 82.46 -21.21
CA GLN A 276 -47.68 82.84 -20.88
C GLN A 276 -47.76 84.27 -20.34
N GLU A 277 -46.85 84.67 -19.45
CA GLU A 277 -46.77 86.06 -18.98
C GLU A 277 -46.51 87.04 -20.12
N PHE A 278 -45.59 86.73 -21.04
CA PHE A 278 -45.35 87.54 -22.23
C PHE A 278 -46.58 87.61 -23.13
N GLN A 279 -47.30 86.51 -23.30
CA GLN A 279 -48.56 86.48 -24.06
C GLN A 279 -49.61 87.38 -23.42
N VAL A 280 -49.86 87.26 -22.11
CA VAL A 280 -50.79 88.13 -21.38
C VAL A 280 -50.38 89.60 -21.47
N ARG A 281 -49.07 89.91 -21.37
CA ARG A 281 -48.57 91.27 -21.56
C ARG A 281 -48.77 91.78 -22.99
N ALA A 282 -48.59 90.93 -23.99
CA ALA A 282 -48.83 91.26 -25.39
C ALA A 282 -50.32 91.53 -25.64
N GLU A 283 -51.21 90.66 -25.16
CA GLU A 283 -52.68 90.84 -25.24
C GLU A 283 -53.13 92.13 -24.53
N ALA A 284 -52.57 92.42 -23.35
CA ALA A 284 -52.82 93.67 -22.63
C ALA A 284 -52.32 94.90 -23.41
N ALA A 285 -51.15 94.81 -24.03
CA ALA A 285 -50.59 95.88 -24.87
C ALA A 285 -51.40 96.10 -26.16
N GLU A 286 -51.90 95.03 -26.78
CA GLU A 286 -52.83 95.10 -27.92
C GLU A 286 -54.14 95.76 -27.51
N THR A 287 -54.74 95.34 -26.40
CA THR A 287 -55.96 95.96 -25.85
C THR A 287 -55.73 97.45 -25.54
N ALA A 288 -54.59 97.82 -24.96
CA ALA A 288 -54.24 99.22 -24.71
C ALA A 288 -54.05 100.01 -26.01
N ARG A 289 -53.44 99.41 -27.03
CA ARG A 289 -53.30 100.01 -28.37
C ARG A 289 -54.65 100.22 -29.04
N GLU A 290 -55.57 99.27 -28.93
CA GLU A 290 -56.93 99.39 -29.46
C GLU A 290 -57.72 100.49 -28.75
N ARG A 291 -57.64 100.56 -27.41
CA ARG A 291 -58.24 101.68 -26.64
C ARG A 291 -57.65 103.01 -27.06
N ALA A 292 -56.33 103.13 -27.16
CA ALA A 292 -55.68 104.35 -27.62
C ALA A 292 -56.11 104.73 -29.05
N ARG A 293 -56.29 103.75 -29.94
CA ARG A 293 -56.85 103.98 -31.29
C ARG A 293 -58.28 104.51 -31.24
N ALA A 294 -59.15 103.85 -30.47
CA ALA A 294 -60.53 104.28 -30.28
C ALA A 294 -60.60 105.70 -29.71
N GLU A 295 -59.80 106.00 -28.67
CA GLU A 295 -59.67 107.35 -28.10
C GLU A 295 -59.19 108.37 -29.15
N THR A 296 -58.21 108.03 -29.99
CA THR A 296 -57.78 108.93 -31.08
C THR A 296 -58.84 109.11 -32.16
N GLU A 297 -59.66 108.08 -32.46
CA GLU A 297 -60.78 108.19 -33.39
C GLU A 297 -61.90 109.06 -32.81
N THR A 298 -62.24 108.87 -31.54
CA THR A 298 -63.16 109.74 -30.80
C THR A 298 -62.67 111.19 -30.79
N ALA A 299 -61.41 111.42 -30.42
CA ALA A 299 -60.82 112.77 -30.43
C ALA A 299 -60.78 113.39 -31.83
N ARG A 300 -60.55 112.60 -32.89
CA ARG A 300 -60.68 113.08 -34.29
C ARG A 300 -62.13 113.40 -34.64
N GLY A 301 -63.08 112.60 -34.19
CA GLY A 301 -64.52 112.84 -34.34
C GLY A 301 -64.96 114.13 -33.67
N GLU A 302 -64.54 114.35 -32.41
CA GLU A 302 -64.77 115.57 -31.65
C GLU A 302 -64.10 116.78 -32.30
N ALA A 303 -62.85 116.66 -32.76
CA ALA A 303 -62.17 117.74 -33.47
C ALA A 303 -62.86 118.07 -34.81
N SER A 304 -63.37 117.07 -35.52
CA SER A 304 -64.20 117.25 -36.73
C SER A 304 -65.51 117.97 -36.43
N ALA A 305 -66.21 117.56 -35.36
CA ALA A 305 -67.44 118.20 -34.90
C ALA A 305 -67.18 119.66 -34.51
N ALA A 306 -66.13 119.91 -33.72
CA ALA A 306 -65.71 121.25 -33.33
C ALA A 306 -65.35 122.14 -34.53
N ARG A 307 -64.69 121.58 -35.56
CA ARG A 307 -64.44 122.31 -36.83
C ARG A 307 -65.74 122.66 -37.55
N THR A 308 -66.66 121.72 -37.63
CA THR A 308 -67.97 121.94 -38.27
C THR A 308 -68.78 123.00 -37.53
N GLU A 309 -68.73 123.01 -36.20
CA GLU A 309 -69.37 124.00 -35.34
C GLU A 309 -68.69 125.38 -35.43
N ALA A 310 -67.36 125.42 -35.54
CA ALA A 310 -66.60 126.63 -35.83
C ALA A 310 -66.94 127.22 -37.21
N GLU A 311 -67.17 126.38 -38.23
CA GLU A 311 -67.64 126.82 -39.54
C GLU A 311 -69.08 127.35 -39.50
N ARG A 312 -69.97 126.70 -38.74
CA ARG A 312 -71.35 127.21 -38.54
C ARG A 312 -71.34 128.57 -37.86
N THR A 313 -70.62 128.72 -36.76
CA THR A 313 -70.48 130.01 -36.06
C THR A 313 -69.85 131.08 -36.94
N ARG A 314 -68.89 130.75 -37.81
CA ARG A 314 -68.40 131.70 -38.83
C ARG A 314 -69.48 132.13 -39.81
N ARG A 315 -70.26 131.18 -40.37
CA ARG A 315 -71.38 131.51 -41.28
C ARG A 315 -72.45 132.38 -40.59
N ASP A 316 -72.73 132.10 -39.32
CA ASP A 316 -73.67 132.90 -38.54
C ASP A 316 -73.13 134.31 -38.28
N LEU A 317 -71.84 134.45 -37.98
CA LEU A 317 -71.18 135.76 -37.85
C LEU A 317 -71.20 136.55 -39.17
N ASP A 318 -70.99 135.89 -40.31
CA ASP A 318 -71.05 136.54 -41.62
C ASP A 318 -72.49 137.00 -41.95
N ARG A 319 -73.51 136.21 -41.61
CA ARG A 319 -74.92 136.64 -41.69
C ARG A 319 -75.21 137.86 -40.82
N VAL A 320 -74.76 137.85 -39.56
CA VAL A 320 -74.94 138.99 -38.65
C VAL A 320 -74.25 140.25 -39.19
N ARG A 321 -73.10 140.11 -39.87
CA ARG A 321 -72.43 141.24 -40.55
C ARG A 321 -73.23 141.76 -41.74
N GLU A 322 -73.79 140.88 -42.56
CA GLU A 322 -74.66 141.26 -43.68
C GLU A 322 -75.93 141.98 -43.19
N ASP A 323 -76.57 141.46 -42.14
CA ASP A 323 -77.74 142.08 -41.51
C ASP A 323 -77.40 143.47 -40.94
N LEU A 324 -76.24 143.61 -40.28
CA LEU A 324 -75.75 144.90 -39.80
C LEU A 324 -75.51 145.90 -40.94
N HIS A 325 -74.96 145.45 -42.08
CA HIS A 325 -74.79 146.30 -43.26
C HIS A 325 -76.14 146.76 -43.81
N ARG A 326 -77.12 145.85 -43.89
CA ARG A 326 -78.48 146.14 -44.35
C ARG A 326 -79.17 147.17 -43.47
N VAL A 327 -79.10 147.02 -42.15
CA VAL A 327 -79.66 147.97 -41.18
C VAL A 327 -78.98 149.34 -41.30
N ARG A 328 -77.67 149.38 -41.58
CA ARG A 328 -76.92 150.63 -41.79
C ARG A 328 -77.38 151.38 -43.04
N ASP A 329 -77.63 150.66 -44.13
CA ASP A 329 -78.15 151.23 -45.37
C ASP A 329 -79.59 151.73 -45.21
N GLU A 330 -80.42 151.01 -44.47
CA GLU A 330 -81.80 151.44 -44.13
C GLU A 330 -81.82 152.71 -43.28
N LEU A 331 -80.93 152.82 -42.29
CA LEU A 331 -80.72 154.05 -41.51
C LEU A 331 -80.22 155.21 -42.37
N GLY A 332 -79.35 154.93 -43.36
CA GLY A 332 -78.89 155.91 -44.33
C GLY A 332 -80.03 156.48 -45.19
N ARG A 333 -80.93 155.60 -45.67
CA ARG A 333 -82.12 156.01 -46.45
C ARG A 333 -83.11 156.81 -45.60
N ALA A 334 -83.42 156.35 -44.39
CA ALA A 334 -84.31 157.06 -43.46
C ALA A 334 -83.77 158.45 -43.09
N GLY A 335 -82.44 158.59 -42.96
CA GLY A 335 -81.79 159.90 -42.74
C GLY A 335 -81.94 160.86 -43.92
N GLN A 336 -81.86 160.36 -45.16
CA GLN A 336 -82.05 161.16 -46.37
C GLN A 336 -83.51 161.62 -46.54
N GLU A 337 -84.48 160.73 -46.26
CA GLU A 337 -85.92 161.06 -46.29
C GLU A 337 -86.30 162.11 -45.24
N ALA A 338 -85.72 162.03 -44.04
CA ALA A 338 -85.93 163.04 -43.00
C ALA A 338 -85.35 164.41 -43.37
N ALA A 339 -84.22 164.45 -44.10
CA ALA A 339 -83.61 165.69 -44.58
C ALA A 339 -84.44 166.33 -45.72
N SER A 340 -84.98 165.54 -46.66
CA SER A 340 -85.84 166.05 -47.72
C SER A 340 -87.16 166.62 -47.18
N ALA A 341 -87.78 165.94 -46.21
CA ALA A 341 -89.02 166.40 -45.57
C ALA A 341 -88.84 167.74 -44.82
N ARG A 342 -87.69 167.95 -44.16
CA ARG A 342 -87.38 169.23 -43.49
C ARG A 342 -87.20 170.38 -44.49
N ALA A 343 -86.51 170.13 -45.60
CA ALA A 343 -86.33 171.13 -46.66
C ALA A 343 -87.65 171.49 -47.38
N GLU A 344 -88.63 170.59 -47.42
CA GLU A 344 -89.96 170.87 -47.95
C GLU A 344 -90.80 171.70 -46.97
N ALA A 345 -90.72 171.42 -45.67
CA ALA A 345 -91.42 172.19 -44.64
C ALA A 345 -90.95 173.66 -44.56
N GLU A 346 -89.64 173.91 -44.70
CA GLU A 346 -89.08 175.27 -44.72
C GLU A 346 -89.49 176.06 -45.97
N ARG A 347 -89.60 175.39 -47.12
CA ARG A 347 -90.11 175.99 -48.36
C ARG A 347 -91.59 176.34 -48.27
N ALA A 348 -92.40 175.51 -47.61
CA ALA A 348 -93.81 175.80 -47.36
C ALA A 348 -94.00 176.97 -46.37
N HIS A 349 -93.17 177.06 -45.33
CA HIS A 349 -93.26 178.11 -44.32
C HIS A 349 -92.91 179.49 -44.87
N SER A 350 -91.84 179.59 -45.67
CA SER A 350 -91.41 180.82 -46.34
C SER A 350 -92.42 181.30 -47.39
N GLY A 351 -93.05 180.38 -48.14
CA GLY A 351 -94.13 180.71 -49.07
C GLY A 351 -95.36 181.31 -48.39
N ARG A 352 -95.71 180.83 -47.19
CA ARG A 352 -96.88 181.29 -46.45
C ARG A 352 -96.72 182.71 -45.88
N LEU A 353 -95.53 183.04 -45.38
CA LEU A 353 -95.19 184.39 -44.88
C LEU A 353 -95.19 185.45 -46.00
N ALA A 354 -94.73 185.08 -47.20
CA ALA A 354 -94.76 185.97 -48.35
C ALA A 354 -96.20 186.29 -48.82
N ALA A 355 -97.13 185.32 -48.71
CA ALA A 355 -98.54 185.50 -49.05
C ALA A 355 -99.27 186.41 -48.05
N GLU A 356 -99.01 186.26 -46.75
CA GLU A 356 -99.60 187.12 -45.70
C GLU A 356 -99.16 188.58 -45.82
N THR A 357 -97.92 188.82 -46.21
CA THR A 357 -97.39 190.18 -46.35
C THR A 357 -98.05 190.91 -47.54
N ARG A 358 -98.20 190.22 -48.68
CA ARG A 358 -98.92 190.74 -49.86
C ARG A 358 -100.40 191.03 -49.59
N ALA A 359 -101.06 190.21 -48.76
CA ALA A 359 -102.47 190.42 -48.41
C ALA A 359 -102.65 191.70 -47.57
N ARG A 360 -101.72 191.99 -46.64
CA ARG A 360 -101.76 193.21 -45.82
C ARG A 360 -101.47 194.47 -46.63
N GLU A 361 -100.55 194.39 -47.59
CA GLU A 361 -100.25 195.50 -48.50
C GLU A 361 -101.44 195.86 -49.40
N LEU A 362 -102.16 194.87 -49.93
CA LEU A 362 -103.37 195.09 -50.74
C LEU A 362 -104.53 195.68 -49.92
N HIS A 363 -104.67 195.29 -48.65
CA HIS A 363 -105.71 195.82 -47.78
C HIS A 363 -105.44 197.28 -47.40
N ALA A 364 -104.18 197.64 -47.13
CA ALA A 364 -103.78 199.02 -46.87
C ALA A 364 -103.93 199.92 -48.11
N ALA A 365 -103.73 199.37 -49.32
CA ALA A 365 -103.92 200.11 -50.57
C ALA A 365 -105.39 200.45 -50.85
N LEU A 366 -106.34 199.58 -50.46
CA LEU A 366 -107.78 199.80 -50.60
C LEU A 366 -108.30 200.89 -49.66
N GLU A 367 -107.94 200.83 -48.37
CA GLU A 367 -108.30 201.86 -47.38
C GLU A 367 -107.78 203.26 -47.78
N ALA A 368 -106.56 203.33 -48.32
CA ALA A 368 -105.96 204.58 -48.80
C ALA A 368 -106.60 205.13 -50.08
N ALA A 369 -107.32 204.30 -50.85
CA ALA A 369 -108.03 204.72 -52.05
C ALA A 369 -109.39 205.33 -51.71
N GLU A 370 -110.12 204.77 -50.75
CA GLU A 370 -111.47 205.24 -50.44
C GLU A 370 -111.49 206.47 -49.51
N ALA A 371 -110.51 206.62 -48.61
CA ALA A 371 -110.31 207.87 -47.89
C ALA A 371 -110.02 209.07 -48.83
N ARG A 372 -109.50 208.79 -50.04
CA ARG A 372 -109.34 209.80 -51.11
C ARG A 372 -110.65 210.08 -51.86
N GLY A 373 -111.55 209.09 -51.96
CA GLY A 373 -112.91 209.28 -52.46
C GLY A 373 -113.74 210.19 -51.56
N ALA A 374 -113.75 209.93 -50.25
CA ALA A 374 -114.53 210.71 -49.28
C ALA A 374 -114.10 212.20 -49.22
N ARG A 375 -112.81 212.50 -49.35
CA ARG A 375 -112.31 213.89 -49.41
C ARG A 375 -112.66 214.61 -50.71
N MET A 376 -112.76 213.89 -51.82
CA MET A 376 -113.12 214.51 -53.09
C MET A 376 -114.62 214.84 -53.13
N ASP A 377 -115.45 213.98 -52.55
CA ASP A 377 -116.90 214.21 -52.52
C ASP A 377 -117.29 215.32 -51.51
N GLU A 378 -116.57 215.43 -50.39
CA GLU A 378 -116.74 216.54 -49.44
C GLU A 378 -116.34 217.90 -50.07
N LEU A 379 -115.34 217.92 -50.95
CA LEU A 379 -114.95 219.11 -51.72
C LEU A 379 -115.93 219.44 -52.85
N LEU A 380 -116.59 218.44 -53.45
CA LEU A 380 -117.61 218.68 -54.48
C LEU A 380 -118.96 219.10 -53.90
N ALA A 381 -119.27 218.70 -52.67
CA ALA A 381 -120.41 219.19 -51.89
C ALA A 381 -120.25 220.67 -51.46
N ALA A 382 -119.02 221.16 -51.31
CA ALA A 382 -118.75 222.56 -50.96
C ALA A 382 -118.82 223.54 -52.15
N LEU A 383 -118.78 223.05 -53.40
CA LEU A 383 -118.67 223.92 -54.59
C LEU A 383 -119.91 223.96 -55.49
N SER A 384 -120.87 223.05 -55.35
CA SER A 384 -122.04 223.01 -56.24
C SER A 384 -123.38 223.37 -55.58
N SER A 385 -123.33 224.08 -54.46
CA SER A 385 -124.37 225.05 -54.03
C SER A 385 -124.52 226.26 -54.98
N LEU A 386 -124.04 226.15 -56.22
CA LEU A 386 -124.42 226.97 -57.36
C LEU A 386 -124.84 226.05 -58.53
N THR A 387 -126.17 225.91 -58.64
CA THR A 387 -126.96 225.55 -59.83
C THR A 387 -127.07 224.07 -60.26
N PRO A 388 -128.24 223.66 -60.82
CA PRO A 388 -128.92 222.36 -60.65
C PRO A 388 -128.96 221.55 -61.97
N PRO A 389 -129.85 220.56 -62.20
CA PRO A 389 -130.37 219.47 -61.36
C PRO A 389 -130.18 218.05 -62.00
N ALA A 390 -130.32 217.01 -61.15
CA ALA A 390 -130.94 215.70 -61.46
C ALA A 390 -130.22 214.74 -62.47
N PRO A 391 -130.73 213.52 -62.72
CA PRO A 391 -130.91 212.40 -61.77
C PRO A 391 -130.46 211.02 -62.34
N GLY A 392 -130.32 210.03 -61.45
CA GLY A 392 -130.89 208.70 -61.70
C GLY A 392 -129.95 207.48 -61.88
N ARG A 393 -130.14 206.51 -60.95
CA ARG A 393 -130.41 205.07 -61.22
C ARG A 393 -129.27 204.23 -61.87
N PRO A 394 -129.40 202.88 -62.00
CA PRO A 394 -129.09 201.82 -61.03
C PRO A 394 -128.09 200.73 -61.53
N ALA A 395 -127.91 199.68 -60.71
CA ALA A 395 -127.91 198.23 -61.05
C ALA A 395 -126.58 197.42 -61.17
N ASP A 396 -126.61 196.30 -60.42
CA ASP A 396 -126.31 194.90 -60.82
C ASP A 396 -124.90 194.25 -60.74
N ALA A 397 -124.88 193.14 -59.97
CA ALA A 397 -124.62 191.74 -60.37
C ALA A 397 -123.24 191.03 -60.26
N ALA A 398 -123.30 189.85 -59.60
CA ALA A 398 -122.93 188.48 -60.05
C ALA A 398 -121.58 187.78 -59.67
N GLY A 399 -121.77 186.54 -59.12
CA GLY A 399 -121.00 185.27 -59.30
C GLY A 399 -119.70 185.10 -58.49
N GLY A 400 -119.42 184.06 -57.68
CA GLY A 400 -119.60 182.58 -57.77
C GLY A 400 -118.24 181.91 -58.11
N PRO A 401 -117.89 180.64 -57.76
CA PRO A 401 -118.45 179.64 -56.83
C PRO A 401 -117.64 179.40 -55.54
#